data_AF-A0A2X1QGE4-F1
#
_entry.id   AF-A0A2X1QGE4-F1
#
_cell.length_a   1.000
_cell.length_b   1.000
_cell.length_c   1.000
_cell.angle_alpha   90.00
_cell.angle_beta   90.00
_cell.angle_gamma   90.00
#
_symmetry.space_group_name_H-M   'P 1'
#
loop_
_entity.id
_entity.type
_entity.pdbx_description
1 polymer ?
#
loop_
_entity_poly.entity_id
_entity_poly.type
_entity_poly.pdbx_seq_one_letter_code
_entity_poly.pdbx_strand_id
1 'polypeptide(L)'
;MQQQHHYQQLIDLFDSCFAEEFNTRLIKGDDEPIYLPADDETPYHRIVFAHGFFASALHEISHWCVAGKARREQVDFGYWYCPDGRDAMTQSQF
;
A
#
# COMPACT_ATOMS: atom_id res chain seq x y z
N MET A 1 24.84 14.06 -13.58
CA MET A 1 24.82 12.76 -12.86
C MET A 1 23.36 12.32 -12.80
N GLN A 2 23.02 11.14 -13.32
CA GLN A 2 21.68 10.59 -13.08
C GLN A 2 21.61 10.20 -11.60
N GLN A 3 20.66 10.77 -10.87
CA GLN A 3 20.44 10.43 -9.47
C GLN A 3 19.77 9.06 -9.45
N GLN A 4 20.42 8.07 -8.84
CA GLN A 4 19.85 6.73 -8.73
C GLN A 4 18.80 6.74 -7.62
N HIS A 5 17.55 6.43 -7.98
CA HIS A 5 16.44 6.37 -7.04
C HIS A 5 16.32 4.96 -6.46
N HIS A 6 16.44 4.84 -5.13
CA HIS A 6 16.35 3.57 -4.41
C HIS A 6 15.13 3.56 -3.50
N TYR A 7 14.39 2.45 -3.45
CA TYR A 7 13.13 2.35 -2.69
C TYR A 7 13.31 2.70 -1.21
N GLN A 8 14.50 2.43 -0.64
CA GLN A 8 14.82 2.78 0.75
C GLN A 8 14.60 4.27 1.04
N GLN A 9 14.86 5.15 0.06
CA GLN A 9 14.61 6.58 0.22
C GLN A 9 13.12 6.88 0.44
N LEU A 10 12.23 6.10 -0.19
CA LEU A 10 10.79 6.24 0.03
C LEU A 10 10.36 5.69 1.38
N ILE A 11 10.99 4.62 1.88
CA ILE A 11 10.73 4.12 3.23
C ILE A 11 11.07 5.20 4.26
N ASP A 12 12.28 5.74 4.19
CA ASP A 12 12.75 6.73 5.16
C ASP A 12 11.90 8.02 5.09
N LEU A 13 11.55 8.48 3.88
CA LEU A 13 10.71 9.66 3.69
C LEU A 13 9.25 9.41 4.13
N PHE A 14 8.68 8.25 3.80
CA PHE A 14 7.31 7.93 4.18
C PHE A 14 7.18 7.82 5.69
N ASP A 15 8.08 7.07 6.35
CA ASP A 15 8.05 6.87 7.79
C ASP A 15 8.28 8.19 8.54
N SER A 16 9.17 9.07 8.06
CA SER A 16 9.37 10.39 8.68
C SER A 16 8.16 11.33 8.55
N CYS A 17 7.35 11.17 7.51
CA CYS A 17 6.13 11.95 7.31
C CYS A 17 4.91 11.38 8.06
N PHE A 18 4.78 10.05 8.15
CA PHE A 18 3.49 9.42 8.47
C PHE A 18 3.54 8.39 9.61
N ALA A 19 4.72 7.95 10.07
CA ALA A 19 4.79 6.94 11.12
C ALA A 19 4.27 7.48 12.47
N GLU A 20 4.50 8.75 12.78
CA GLU A 20 4.02 9.34 14.05
C GLU A 20 2.54 9.77 13.97
N GLU A 21 2.16 10.55 12.95
CA GLU A 21 0.81 11.11 12.85
C GLU A 21 -0.25 10.08 12.44
N PHE A 22 0.11 9.13 11.55
CA PHE A 22 -0.83 8.15 10.97
C PHE A 22 -0.54 6.72 11.40
N ASN A 23 0.43 6.50 12.29
CA ASN A 23 0.85 5.17 12.74
C ASN A 23 1.08 4.18 11.58
N THR A 24 1.56 4.66 10.43
CA THR A 24 1.69 3.88 9.20
C THR A 24 3.14 3.88 8.72
N ARG A 25 3.65 2.71 8.33
CA ARG A 25 5.01 2.54 7.81
C ARG A 25 5.01 1.87 6.44
N LEU A 26 6.05 2.14 5.65
CA LEU A 26 6.27 1.52 4.35
C LEU A 26 7.25 0.36 4.46
N ILE A 27 6.84 -0.83 4.02
CA ILE A 27 7.60 -2.07 4.18
C ILE A 27 7.90 -2.69 2.81
N LYS A 28 9.17 -3.05 2.57
CA LYS A 28 9.54 -3.86 1.41
C LYS A 28 9.08 -5.30 1.64
N GLY A 29 8.11 -5.75 0.85
CA GLY A 29 7.70 -7.13 0.76
C GLY A 29 8.48 -7.90 -0.31
N ASP A 30 8.01 -9.12 -0.56
CA ASP A 30 8.59 -9.98 -1.59
C ASP A 30 7.72 -9.99 -2.84
N ASP A 31 6.56 -10.66 -2.80
CA ASP A 31 5.80 -10.96 -4.02
C ASP A 31 4.52 -10.12 -4.19
N GLU A 32 3.67 -10.01 -3.16
CA GLU A 32 2.37 -9.35 -3.26
C GLU A 32 2.31 -8.05 -2.45
N PRO A 33 1.78 -6.95 -3.04
CA PRO A 33 1.47 -5.75 -2.28
C PRO A 33 0.26 -5.99 -1.38
N ILE A 34 0.29 -5.46 -0.17
CA ILE A 34 -0.82 -5.57 0.77
C ILE A 34 -0.80 -4.44 1.79
N TYR A 35 -1.98 -3.91 2.12
CA TYR A 35 -2.14 -3.06 3.29
C TYR A 35 -2.58 -3.90 4.50
N LEU A 36 -1.83 -3.80 5.60
CA LEU A 36 -2.15 -4.47 6.86
C LEU A 36 -2.39 -3.42 7.95
N PRO A 37 -3.58 -3.38 8.58
CA PRO A 37 -3.78 -2.50 9.72
C PRO A 37 -2.90 -2.91 10.91
N ALA A 38 -2.75 -1.99 11.87
CA ALA A 38 -2.15 -2.30 13.16
C ALA A 38 -2.97 -3.41 13.86
N ASP A 39 -2.27 -4.32 14.52
CA ASP A 39 -2.84 -5.44 15.26
C ASP A 39 -2.03 -5.68 16.55
N ASP A 40 -2.40 -6.71 17.31
CA ASP A 40 -1.75 -7.04 18.59
C ASP A 40 -0.28 -7.48 18.44
N GLU A 41 0.10 -8.01 17.27
CA GLU A 41 1.47 -8.44 16.99
C GLU A 41 2.33 -7.29 16.48
N THR A 42 1.74 -6.40 15.67
CA THR A 42 2.40 -5.25 15.06
C THR A 42 1.57 -3.98 15.30
N PRO A 43 1.96 -3.13 16.26
CA PRO A 43 1.16 -1.98 16.70
C PRO A 43 1.22 -0.77 15.75
N TYR A 44 1.45 -1.00 14.45
CA TYR A 44 1.45 0.01 13.39
C TYR A 44 0.92 -0.57 12.07
N HIS A 45 0.26 0.28 11.29
CA HIS A 45 -0.20 -0.06 9.95
C HIS A 45 0.99 -0.22 9.00
N ARG A 46 0.88 -1.15 8.05
CA ARG A 46 1.93 -1.47 7.09
C ARG A 46 1.39 -1.36 5.68
N ILE A 47 2.06 -0.56 4.85
CA ILE A 47 1.93 -0.60 3.40
C ILE A 47 3.06 -1.48 2.89
N VAL A 48 2.75 -2.68 2.43
CA VAL A 48 3.75 -3.62 1.89
C VAL A 48 3.77 -3.47 0.37
N PHE A 49 4.93 -3.20 -0.20
CA PHE A 49 5.12 -3.12 -1.67
C PHE A 49 6.02 -4.25 -2.18
N ALA A 50 5.83 -4.66 -3.43
CA ALA A 50 6.48 -5.85 -3.99
C ALA A 50 7.87 -5.58 -4.60
N HIS A 51 8.70 -6.64 -4.64
CA HIS A 51 9.94 -6.78 -5.41
C HIS A 51 11.04 -5.72 -5.17
N GLY A 52 10.93 -4.86 -4.16
CA GLY A 52 11.97 -3.85 -3.90
C GLY A 52 12.10 -2.81 -5.02
N PHE A 53 11.03 -2.53 -5.77
CA PHE A 53 11.07 -1.52 -6.84
C PHE A 53 10.57 -0.16 -6.35
N PHE A 54 11.30 0.91 -6.68
CA PHE A 54 10.92 2.28 -6.33
C PHE A 54 9.53 2.64 -6.87
N ALA A 55 9.21 2.21 -8.09
CA ALA A 55 7.90 2.43 -8.70
C ALA A 55 6.77 1.65 -8.00
N SER A 56 7.05 0.44 -7.51
CA SER A 56 6.07 -0.33 -6.73
C SER A 56 5.77 0.36 -5.41
N ALA A 57 6.80 0.81 -4.68
CA ALA A 57 6.62 1.59 -3.46
C ALA A 57 5.77 2.86 -3.70
N LEU A 58 6.04 3.63 -4.76
CA LEU A 58 5.23 4.81 -5.11
C LEU A 58 3.77 4.47 -5.43
N HIS A 59 3.53 3.36 -6.13
CA HIS A 59 2.18 2.91 -6.46
C HIS A 59 1.37 2.64 -5.19
N GLU A 60 1.94 1.90 -4.24
CA GLU A 60 1.25 1.57 -2.98
C GLU A 60 1.05 2.80 -2.07
N ILE A 61 2.02 3.71 -2.02
CA ILE A 61 1.85 5.01 -1.33
C ILE A 61 0.66 5.77 -1.96
N SER A 62 0.52 5.73 -3.28
CA SER A 62 -0.56 6.43 -3.98
C SER A 62 -1.94 5.84 -3.63
N HIS A 63 -2.05 4.51 -3.59
CA HIS A 63 -3.27 3.83 -3.13
C HIS A 63 -3.63 4.23 -1.71
N TRP A 64 -2.65 4.24 -0.81
CA TRP A 64 -2.86 4.66 0.57
C TRP A 64 -3.32 6.12 0.69
N CYS A 65 -2.73 7.04 -0.09
CA CYS A 65 -3.12 8.45 -0.11
C CYS A 65 -4.59 8.66 -0.51
N VAL A 66 -5.11 7.84 -1.43
CA VAL A 66 -6.50 7.90 -1.89
C VAL A 66 -7.45 7.15 -0.95
N ALA A 67 -6.98 6.10 -0.28
CA ALA A 67 -7.76 5.34 0.69
C ALA A 67 -8.10 6.22 1.91
N GLY A 68 -9.39 6.50 2.13
CA GLY A 68 -9.85 7.26 3.29
C GLY A 68 -9.71 6.50 4.62
N LYS A 69 -9.91 7.20 5.75
CA LYS A 69 -9.69 6.64 7.10
C LYS A 69 -10.38 5.30 7.35
N ALA A 70 -11.67 5.17 7.01
CA ALA A 70 -12.42 3.92 7.21
C ALA A 70 -11.89 2.74 6.38
N ARG A 71 -11.23 3.01 5.26
CA ARG A 71 -10.60 1.99 4.41
C ARG A 71 -9.26 1.55 5.01
N ARG A 72 -8.51 2.46 5.64
CA ARG A 72 -7.26 2.19 6.36
C ARG A 72 -7.45 1.38 7.66
N GLU A 73 -8.67 1.00 8.00
CA GLU A 73 -8.97 0.07 9.09
C GLU A 73 -9.14 -1.38 8.61
N GLN A 74 -9.08 -1.61 7.29
CA GLN A 74 -9.36 -2.90 6.66
C GLN A 74 -8.13 -3.43 5.95
N VAL A 75 -7.92 -4.76 6.01
CA VAL A 75 -6.90 -5.44 5.21
C VAL A 75 -7.12 -5.12 3.73
N ASP A 76 -6.04 -4.77 3.05
CA ASP A 76 -6.00 -4.33 1.66
C ASP A 76 -7.06 -3.27 1.29
N PHE A 77 -7.28 -2.33 2.20
CA PHE A 77 -8.30 -1.29 2.10
C PHE A 77 -9.74 -1.82 1.93
N GLY A 78 -9.99 -3.09 2.24
CA GLY A 78 -11.26 -3.75 1.98
C GLY A 78 -11.58 -3.90 0.49
N TYR A 79 -10.57 -3.89 -0.39
CA TYR A 79 -10.74 -4.37 -1.76
C TYR A 79 -10.87 -5.89 -1.75
N TRP A 80 -11.74 -6.40 -2.61
CA TRP A 80 -11.91 -7.83 -2.81
C TRP A 80 -11.44 -8.19 -4.22
N TYR A 81 -10.52 -9.15 -4.31
CA TYR A 81 -10.16 -9.74 -5.58
C TYR A 81 -11.26 -10.71 -6.02
N CYS A 82 -12.05 -10.30 -7.01
CA CYS A 82 -12.95 -11.22 -7.70
C CYS A 82 -12.12 -11.95 -8.78
N PRO A 83 -12.02 -13.29 -8.74
CA PRO A 83 -11.35 -14.04 -9.81
C PRO A 83 -12.02 -13.76 -11.16
N ASP A 84 -11.22 -13.78 -12.23
CA ASP A 84 -11.67 -13.38 -13.56
C ASP A 84 -12.94 -14.12 -14.00
N GLY A 85 -13.96 -13.34 -14.37
CA GLY A 85 -15.28 -13.81 -14.73
C GLY A 85 -16.31 -12.70 -14.90
N ARG A 86 -15.91 -11.51 -15.37
CA ARG A 86 -16.86 -10.43 -15.63
C ARG A 86 -17.76 -10.83 -16.78
N ASP A 87 -19.04 -11.02 -16.52
CA ASP A 87 -20.03 -11.06 -17.58
C ASP A 87 -20.22 -9.66 -18.18
N ALA A 88 -20.81 -9.61 -19.38
CA ALA A 88 -21.03 -8.36 -20.10
C ALA A 88 -21.91 -7.36 -19.33
N MET A 89 -22.74 -7.81 -18.38
CA MET A 89 -23.55 -6.95 -17.52
C MET A 89 -22.73 -6.26 -16.44
N THR A 90 -21.78 -6.96 -15.82
CA THR A 90 -20.93 -6.42 -14.75
C THR A 90 -19.99 -5.34 -15.28
N GLN A 91 -19.52 -5.51 -16.53
CA GLN A 91 -18.67 -4.53 -17.21
C GLN A 91 -19.42 -3.23 -17.57
N SER A 92 -20.76 -3.25 -17.71
CA SER A 92 -21.53 -2.07 -18.10
C SER A 92 -21.95 -1.15 -16.95
N GLN A 93 -21.54 -1.45 -15.71
CA GLN A 93 -21.93 -0.68 -14.52
C GLN A 93 -20.89 0.39 -14.09
N PHE A 94 -19.81 0.57 -14.85
CA PHE A 94 -18.72 1.53 -14.58
C PHE A 94 -18.31 2.30 -15.83
#